data_AF-A0A1D3JYN2-F1
#
_entry.id   AF-A0A1D3JYN2-F1
#
_cell.length_a   1.000
_cell.length_b   1.000
_cell.length_c   1.000
_cell.angle_alpha   90.00
_cell.angle_beta   90.00
_cell.angle_gamma   90.00
#
_symmetry.space_group_name_H-M   'P 1'
#
loop_
_entity.id
_entity.type
_entity.pdbx_description
1 polymer ?
#
loop_
_entity_poly.entity_id
_entity_poly.type
_entity_poly.pdbx_seq_one_letter_code
_entity_poly.pdbx_strand_id
1 'polypeptide(L)' 'MSQYRISNAARADIVDILRLSQTQFGDQAHQRYQALILTALQALAGTPNRIGSHDRDELAPGLRSYHLIY' A
#
# COMPACT_ATOMS: atom_id res chain seq x y z
N MET A 1 16.23 8.19 -5.37
CA MET A 1 14.79 8.16 -5.06
C MET A 1 14.16 7.14 -5.99
N SER A 2 13.81 5.97 -5.49
CA SER A 2 13.13 4.96 -6.29
C SER A 2 11.76 5.50 -6.69
N GLN A 3 11.58 5.71 -8.00
CA GLN A 3 10.35 6.27 -8.56
C GLN A 3 9.34 5.14 -8.74
N TYR A 4 8.16 5.29 -8.15
CA TYR A 4 7.01 4.43 -8.43
C TYR A 4 5.84 5.30 -8.90
N ARG A 5 4.94 4.68 -9.65
CA ARG A 5 3.73 5.35 -10.17
C ARG A 5 2.52 4.75 -9.47
N ILE A 6 1.60 5.61 -9.06
CA ILE A 6 0.29 5.22 -8.53
C ILE A 6 -0.75 5.59 -9.58
N SER A 7 -1.61 4.64 -9.95
CA SER A 7 -2.75 4.93 -10.82
C SER A 7 -3.75 5.86 -10.12
N ASN A 8 -4.60 6.55 -10.89
CA ASN A 8 -5.62 7.41 -10.29
C ASN A 8 -6.63 6.60 -9.45
N ALA A 9 -6.96 5.37 -9.88
CA ALA A 9 -7.82 4.46 -9.13
C ALA A 9 -7.19 4.11 -7.76
N ALA A 10 -5.94 3.66 -7.73
CA ALA A 10 -5.26 3.32 -6.48
C ALA A 10 -5.10 4.53 -5.55
N ARG A 11 -4.96 5.75 -6.10
CA ARG A 11 -4.96 6.97 -5.29
C ARG A 11 -6.32 7.22 -4.63
N ALA A 12 -7.41 7.01 -5.36
CA ALA A 12 -8.76 7.11 -4.81
C ALA A 12 -8.99 6.08 -3.70
N ASP A 13 -8.59 4.82 -3.95
CA ASP A 13 -8.70 3.74 -2.96
C ASP A 13 -7.95 4.08 -1.64
N ILE A 14 -6.75 4.65 -1.75
CA ILE A 14 -5.96 5.09 -0.59
C ILE A 14 -6.69 6.21 0.17
N VAL A 15 -7.25 7.20 -0.53
CA VAL A 15 -8.00 8.29 0.12
C VAL A 15 -9.23 7.74 0.83
N ASP A 16 -9.96 6.83 0.20
CA ASP A 16 -11.18 6.27 0.74
C ASP A 16 -10.93 5.39 1.97
N ILE A 17 -9.89 4.54 1.94
CA ILE A 17 -9.55 3.71 3.10
C ILE A 17 -9.03 4.54 4.28
N LEU A 18 -8.30 5.63 4.01
CA LEU A 18 -7.87 6.55 5.06
C LEU A 18 -9.07 7.28 5.68
N ARG A 19 -9.99 7.80 4.86
CA ARG A 19 -11.24 8.40 5.36
C ARG A 19 -12.03 7.39 6.21
N LEU A 20 -12.19 6.17 5.72
CA LEU A 20 -12.89 5.11 6.45
C LEU A 20 -12.20 4.80 7.80
N SER A 21 -10.87 4.73 7.82
CA SER A 21 -10.11 4.48 9.04
C SER A 21 -10.29 5.60 10.08
N GLN A 22 -10.35 6.86 9.62
CA GLN A 22 -10.64 8.01 10.48
C GLN A 22 -12.07 7.93 11.03
N THR A 23 -13.05 7.67 10.18
CA THR A 23 -14.46 7.61 10.58
C THR A 23 -14.72 6.49 11.60
N GLN A 24 -14.08 5.33 11.44
CA GLN A 24 -14.30 4.18 12.31
C GLN A 24 -13.44 4.19 13.58
N PHE A 25 -12.22 4.71 13.50
CA PHE A 25 -11.20 4.51 14.55
C PHE A 25 -10.50 5.80 14.99
N GLY A 26 -10.89 6.95 14.43
CA GLY A 26 -10.36 8.26 14.78
C GLY A 26 -9.02 8.62 14.10
N ASP A 27 -8.56 9.83 14.38
CA ASP A 27 -7.41 10.45 13.68
C ASP A 27 -6.09 9.69 13.89
N GLN A 28 -5.90 9.09 15.06
CA GLN A 28 -4.70 8.29 15.35
C GLN A 28 -4.61 7.06 14.44
N ALA A 29 -5.74 6.40 14.15
CA ALA A 29 -5.77 5.26 13.25
C ALA A 29 -5.49 5.68 11.80
N HIS A 30 -6.08 6.80 11.37
CA HIS A 30 -5.78 7.40 10.06
C HIS A 30 -4.27 7.65 9.90
N GLN A 31 -3.65 8.32 10.88
CA GLN A 31 -2.22 8.64 10.84
C GLN A 31 -1.34 7.38 10.79
N ARG A 32 -1.64 6.39 11.63
CA ARG A 32 -0.90 5.12 11.65
C ARG A 32 -1.04 4.36 10.34
N TYR A 33 -2.25 4.29 9.79
CA TYR A 33 -2.51 3.56 8.55
C TYR A 33 -1.89 4.25 7.34
N GLN A 34 -1.92 5.59 7.30
CA GLN A 34 -1.21 6.38 6.29
C GLN A 34 0.30 6.10 6.34
N ALA A 35 0.90 6.11 7.54
CA ALA A 35 2.33 5.83 7.71
C ALA A 35 2.69 4.41 7.26
N LEU A 36 1.84 3.41 7.56
CA LEU A 36 2.03 2.02 7.14
C LEU A 36 2.02 1.87 5.62
N ILE A 37 1.01 2.45 4.95
CA ILE A 37 0.91 2.43 3.48
C ILE A 37 2.12 3.11 2.85
N LEU A 38 2.51 4.29 3.32
CA LEU A 38 3.64 5.05 2.77
C LEU A 38 4.96 4.26 2.90
N THR A 39 5.19 3.67 4.08
CA THR A 39 6.40 2.87 4.35
C THR A 39 6.49 1.67 3.41
N ALA A 40 5.36 0.99 3.19
CA ALA A 40 5.29 -0.15 2.30
C ALA A 40 5.57 0.24 0.84
N LEU A 41 4.98 1.34 0.35
CA LEU A 41 5.22 1.83 -1.01
C LEU A 41 6.69 2.21 -1.23
N GLN A 42 7.30 2.92 -0.27
CA GLN A 42 8.71 3.29 -0.35
C GLN A 42 9.63 2.07 -0.37
N ALA A 43 9.33 1.07 0.47
CA ALA A 43 10.12 -0.15 0.52
C ALA A 43 9.97 -1.01 -0.73
N LEU A 44 8.76 -1.11 -1.31
CA LEU A 44 8.53 -1.77 -2.59
C LEU A 44 9.22 -1.04 -3.74
N ALA A 45 9.25 0.29 -3.72
CA ALA A 45 9.95 1.07 -4.73
C ALA A 45 11.47 0.81 -4.70
N GLY A 46 12.05 0.60 -3.52
CA GLY A 46 13.47 0.23 -3.37
C GLY A 46 13.76 -1.24 -3.71
N THR A 47 12.91 -2.16 -3.25
CA THR A 47 13.10 -3.61 -3.40
C THR A 47 11.77 -4.31 -3.74
N PRO A 48 11.39 -4.38 -5.03
CA PRO A 48 10.11 -4.95 -5.45
C PRO A 48 9.91 -6.43 -5.09
N ASN A 49 11.00 -7.21 -5.03
CA ASN A 49 11.00 -8.64 -4.72
C ASN A 49 11.34 -8.95 -3.26
N ARG A 50 11.02 -8.03 -2.34
CA ARG A 50 11.30 -8.20 -0.90
C ARG A 50 10.50 -9.34 -0.28
N ILE A 51 10.96 -9.82 0.88
CA ILE A 51 10.22 -10.78 1.72
C ILE A 51 8.81 -10.22 2.02
N GLY A 52 7.80 -11.07 1.85
CA GLY A 52 6.38 -10.72 1.99
C GLY A 52 5.73 -10.16 0.71
N SER A 53 6.51 -9.85 -0.34
CA SER A 53 5.96 -9.61 -1.67
C SER A 53 5.85 -10.94 -2.40
N HIS A 54 4.62 -11.36 -2.68
CA HIS A 54 4.32 -12.62 -3.34
C HIS A 54 3.90 -12.35 -4.78
N ASP A 55 4.42 -13.14 -5.71
CA ASP A 55 3.92 -13.20 -7.07
C ASP A 55 2.44 -13.61 -7.09
N ARG A 56 1.72 -13.04 -8.05
CA ARG A 56 0.29 -13.27 -8.29
C ARG A 56 0.06 -13.55 -9.77
N ASP A 57 0.96 -14.31 -10.36
CA ASP A 57 0.88 -14.69 -11.78
C ASP A 57 -0.37 -15.53 -12.06
N GLU A 58 -0.96 -16.16 -11.03
CA GLU A 58 -2.28 -16.80 -11.11
C GLU A 58 -3.43 -15.82 -11.40
N LEU A 59 -3.26 -14.52 -11.14
CA LEU A 59 -4.24 -13.48 -11.43
C LEU A 59 -3.88 -12.68 -12.67
N ALA A 60 -2.62 -12.27 -12.80
CA ALA A 60 -2.09 -11.58 -13.98
C ALA A 60 -0.56 -11.64 -14.01
N PRO A 61 0.07 -11.82 -15.19
CA PRO A 61 1.52 -11.87 -15.31
C PRO A 61 2.22 -10.62 -14.75
N GLY A 62 3.18 -10.83 -13.86
CA GLY A 62 3.96 -9.77 -13.22
C GLY A 62 3.24 -9.05 -12.07
N LEU A 63 2.02 -9.46 -11.72
CA LEU A 63 1.30 -8.92 -10.57
C LEU A 63 1.95 -9.44 -9.28
N ARG A 64 1.98 -8.58 -8.26
CA ARG A 64 2.47 -8.96 -6.93
C ARG A 64 1.53 -8.42 -5.85
N SER A 65 1.37 -9.18 -4.78
CA SER A 65 0.71 -8.71 -3.56
C SER A 65 1.73 -8.50 -2.46
N TYR A 66 1.57 -7.43 -1.68
CA TYR A 66 2.36 -7.19 -0.48
C TYR A 66 1.41 -6.95 0.69
N HIS A 67 1.42 -7.86 1.66
CA HIS A 67 0.55 -7.72 2.83
C HIS A 67 1.19 -6.75 3.84
N LEU A 68 0.39 -5.79 4.31
CA LEU A 68 0.83 -4.79 5.28
C LEU A 68 0.69 -5.40 6.68
N ILE A 69 1.81 -5.81 7.25
CA ILE A 69 1.90 -6.31 8.62
C ILE A 69 2.32 -5.15 9.50
N TYR A 70 1.61 -5.00 10.62
CA TYR A 70 1.81 -4.01 11.67
C TYR A 70 3.25 -3.93 12.18
#